data_AF-A1RZR4-F1
#
_entry.id   AF-A1RZR4-F1
#
_cell.length_a   1.000
_cell.length_b   1.000
_cell.length_c   1.000
_cell.angle_alpha   90.00
_cell.angle_beta   90.00
_cell.angle_gamma   90.00
#
_symmetry.space_group_name_H-M   'P 1'
#
loop_
_entity.id
_entity.type
_entity.pdbx_description
1 polymer ?
#
loop_
_entity_poly.entity_id
_entity_poly.type
_entity_poly.pdbx_seq_one_letter_code
_entity_poly.pdbx_strand_id
1 'polypeptide(L)'
;MRGMRVGSLAALLAVVAAVAAILLLYQPAKPAQPGNATVTLRVYGPDAVLVNGSARGNCTLTVKAPATLTLDASAPKGWRLKALLVNGSPALPGATRVSGNTTIEAFFERSEAALILRVRGPGALVINGTSYGNATLTLSVPALLAINASPQPGWKLKTLLINGSRAQPGVARIAGDTVIEAFFAWSGPVVTLRVYGPGYLLVNGSGYGNDTLLLRGGALLSINASTPRSWRLKALLVNGSPTSPGEVRVSGNTTIEAFFEQVKVKVKVVPGEHPVTINGSWVNSTTVLEVPAFSVLVLGPASVELNETCEAVHYWNASVAGRWTLLHGDASLEVANDTVLVAGWSLKCHPPRSTLGGVLYAGREVKARMVLTVTEFQSGSWRYKGNGVWEIEAPGFLIVLLETPKNWSKVVVKGKPLRNAGKIEVCVVLENGPSMYRTKGGSVMLEDVTYFEITLPRCIMQGTCSATVTTNLGSYAGGTAHWGPRLESPDVQPGWLEIQVYPGTHVEIQVFVEP
;
A
#
# COMPACT_ATOMS: atom_id res chain seq x y z
N MET A 1 -108.02 -110.37 -10.82
CA MET A 1 -107.14 -110.26 -9.63
C MET A 1 -105.70 -110.33 -10.14
N ARG A 2 -104.71 -109.49 -9.90
CA ARG A 2 -104.42 -108.24 -9.14
C ARG A 2 -103.50 -107.44 -10.12
N GLY A 3 -103.63 -106.14 -10.36
CA GLY A 3 -103.52 -105.07 -9.37
C GLY A 3 -102.05 -104.69 -9.12
N MET A 4 -101.40 -103.95 -10.03
CA MET A 4 -100.23 -103.13 -9.69
C MET A 4 -100.19 -101.79 -10.45
N ARG A 5 -100.75 -100.79 -9.75
CA ARG A 5 -100.24 -99.43 -9.47
C ARG A 5 -99.84 -98.54 -10.66
N VAL A 6 -100.86 -97.79 -11.07
CA VAL A 6 -100.96 -96.60 -11.93
C VAL A 6 -100.06 -95.39 -11.53
N GLY A 7 -99.26 -95.51 -10.46
CA GLY A 7 -98.44 -94.39 -9.95
C GLY A 7 -97.21 -94.03 -10.79
N SER A 8 -96.61 -95.00 -11.51
CA SER A 8 -95.35 -94.76 -12.22
C SER A 8 -95.52 -94.25 -13.65
N LEU A 9 -96.68 -94.46 -14.28
CA LEU A 9 -96.92 -94.02 -15.66
C LEU A 9 -97.26 -92.52 -15.73
N ALA A 10 -97.99 -92.01 -14.73
CA ALA A 10 -98.33 -90.58 -14.65
C ALA A 10 -97.10 -89.71 -14.36
N ALA A 11 -96.17 -90.18 -13.52
CA ALA A 11 -94.91 -89.49 -13.26
C ALA A 11 -94.00 -89.46 -14.50
N LEU A 12 -93.95 -90.55 -15.27
CA LEU A 12 -93.15 -90.60 -16.51
C LEU A 12 -93.73 -89.66 -17.59
N LEU A 13 -95.06 -89.63 -17.75
CA LEU A 13 -95.72 -88.72 -18.69
C LEU A 13 -95.59 -87.25 -18.29
N ALA A 14 -95.63 -86.93 -16.99
CA ALA A 14 -95.40 -85.56 -16.52
C ALA A 14 -93.95 -85.11 -16.73
N VAL A 15 -92.96 -85.99 -16.54
CA VAL A 15 -91.56 -85.69 -16.82
C VAL A 15 -91.30 -85.56 -18.32
N VAL A 16 -91.87 -86.42 -19.16
CA VAL A 16 -91.75 -86.31 -20.63
C VAL A 16 -92.44 -85.05 -21.14
N ALA A 17 -93.61 -84.69 -20.61
CA ALA A 17 -94.30 -83.44 -20.96
C ALA A 17 -93.54 -82.20 -20.46
N ALA A 18 -92.94 -82.24 -19.27
CA ALA A 18 -92.12 -81.14 -18.75
C ALA A 18 -90.80 -80.99 -19.52
N VAL A 19 -90.14 -82.09 -19.89
CA VAL A 19 -88.93 -82.06 -20.74
C VAL A 19 -89.26 -81.62 -22.16
N ALA A 20 -90.40 -82.05 -22.72
CA ALA A 20 -90.86 -81.57 -24.03
C ALA A 20 -91.25 -80.08 -23.99
N ALA A 21 -91.88 -79.60 -22.91
CA ALA A 21 -92.20 -78.18 -22.72
C ALA A 21 -90.95 -77.33 -22.51
N ILE A 22 -89.95 -77.84 -21.77
CA ILE A 22 -88.65 -77.16 -21.63
C ILE A 22 -87.91 -77.15 -22.97
N LEU A 23 -87.92 -78.22 -23.75
CA LEU A 23 -87.32 -78.26 -25.09
C LEU A 23 -88.08 -77.41 -26.13
N LEU A 24 -89.39 -77.20 -25.97
CA LEU A 24 -90.18 -76.30 -26.83
C LEU A 24 -90.06 -74.82 -26.45
N LEU A 25 -89.82 -74.51 -25.16
CA LEU A 25 -89.56 -73.15 -24.69
C LEU A 25 -88.08 -72.73 -24.85
N TYR A 26 -87.16 -73.70 -24.92
CA TYR A 26 -85.77 -73.48 -25.33
C TYR A 26 -85.63 -73.62 -26.86
N GLN A 27 -86.26 -72.72 -27.61
CA GLN A 27 -85.77 -72.44 -28.95
C GLN A 27 -84.46 -71.66 -28.77
N PRO A 28 -83.28 -72.21 -29.12
CA PRO A 28 -82.11 -71.35 -29.30
C PRO A 28 -82.51 -70.30 -30.32
N ALA A 29 -82.42 -69.03 -29.94
CA ALA A 29 -82.69 -67.93 -30.83
C ALA A 29 -82.01 -68.22 -32.16
N LYS A 30 -82.81 -68.34 -33.22
CA LYS A 30 -82.37 -68.56 -34.60
C LYS A 30 -81.11 -67.72 -34.79
N PRO A 31 -79.92 -68.31 -35.04
CA PRO A 31 -78.73 -67.51 -35.25
C PRO A 31 -79.06 -66.51 -36.35
N ALA A 32 -78.98 -65.22 -36.00
CA ALA A 32 -79.29 -64.14 -36.91
C ALA A 32 -78.51 -64.43 -38.21
N GLN A 33 -79.26 -64.61 -39.30
CA GLN A 33 -78.68 -64.75 -40.63
C GLN A 33 -77.65 -63.63 -40.80
N PRO A 34 -76.43 -63.92 -41.29
CA PRO A 34 -75.40 -62.90 -41.40
C PRO A 34 -75.90 -61.76 -42.29
N GLY A 35 -76.31 -60.68 -41.64
CA GLY A 35 -76.73 -59.44 -42.27
C GLY A 35 -75.51 -58.58 -42.52
N ASN A 36 -75.53 -57.84 -43.62
CA ASN A 36 -74.54 -56.79 -43.84
C ASN A 36 -74.79 -55.68 -42.81
N ALA A 37 -73.79 -55.40 -41.98
CA ALA A 37 -73.77 -54.28 -41.05
C ALA A 37 -72.77 -53.23 -41.53
N THR A 38 -73.13 -51.95 -41.39
CA THR A 38 -72.28 -50.84 -41.75
C THR A 38 -71.54 -50.32 -40.53
N VAL A 39 -70.22 -50.24 -40.61
CA VAL A 39 -69.35 -49.64 -39.60
C VAL A 39 -68.88 -48.29 -40.12
N THR A 40 -69.27 -47.21 -39.47
CA THR A 40 -68.86 -45.84 -39.81
C THR A 40 -67.70 -45.43 -38.93
N LEU A 41 -66.56 -45.12 -39.52
CA LEU A 41 -65.38 -44.59 -38.83
C LEU A 41 -65.28 -43.08 -39.01
N ARG A 42 -65.12 -42.39 -37.89
CA ARG A 42 -64.82 -40.95 -37.84
C ARG A 42 -63.56 -40.74 -37.00
N VAL A 43 -62.54 -40.18 -37.61
CA VAL A 43 -61.25 -39.88 -37.00
C VAL A 43 -61.09 -38.37 -36.97
N TYR A 44 -60.95 -37.83 -35.77
CA TYR A 44 -60.78 -36.41 -35.48
C TYR A 44 -59.36 -36.22 -34.96
N GLY A 45 -58.43 -35.84 -35.85
CA GLY A 45 -57.00 -35.81 -35.56
C GLY A 45 -56.19 -36.34 -36.74
N PRO A 46 -55.00 -36.94 -36.52
CA PRO A 46 -54.17 -37.41 -37.61
C PRO A 46 -54.80 -38.66 -38.29
N ASP A 47 -54.38 -38.87 -39.54
CA ASP A 47 -55.17 -39.41 -40.66
C ASP A 47 -55.88 -40.77 -40.51
N ALA A 48 -55.53 -41.63 -39.54
CA ALA A 48 -56.11 -42.98 -39.47
C ALA A 48 -56.07 -43.64 -38.09
N VAL A 49 -56.99 -44.60 -37.89
CA VAL A 49 -56.99 -45.64 -36.84
C VAL A 49 -56.75 -47.00 -37.51
N LEU A 50 -56.04 -47.91 -36.87
CA LEU A 50 -55.87 -49.27 -37.39
C LEU A 50 -57.11 -50.11 -37.05
N VAL A 51 -57.81 -50.58 -38.08
CA VAL A 51 -58.93 -51.52 -37.96
C VAL A 51 -58.51 -52.84 -38.56
N ASN A 52 -58.45 -53.90 -37.75
CA ASN A 52 -57.94 -55.22 -38.15
C ASN A 52 -56.57 -55.12 -38.84
N GLY A 53 -55.67 -54.31 -38.28
CA GLY A 53 -54.32 -54.10 -38.79
C GLY A 53 -54.20 -53.21 -40.04
N SER A 54 -55.33 -52.74 -40.61
CA SER A 54 -55.33 -51.82 -41.76
C SER A 54 -55.61 -50.39 -41.32
N ALA A 55 -54.82 -49.42 -41.77
CA ALA A 55 -55.05 -48.01 -41.50
C ALA A 55 -56.33 -47.52 -42.20
N ARG A 56 -57.27 -46.96 -41.43
CA ARG A 56 -58.56 -46.45 -41.89
C ARG A 56 -58.78 -45.05 -41.33
N GLY A 57 -58.96 -44.06 -42.22
CA GLY A 57 -59.44 -42.73 -41.87
C GLY A 57 -60.97 -42.67 -41.81
N ASN A 58 -61.53 -41.51 -42.13
CA ASN A 58 -62.98 -41.34 -42.25
C ASN A 58 -63.53 -42.22 -43.38
N CYS A 59 -64.23 -43.31 -43.04
CA CYS A 59 -64.75 -44.24 -44.03
C CYS A 59 -65.94 -45.04 -43.49
N THR A 60 -66.64 -45.73 -44.38
CA THR A 60 -67.66 -46.72 -44.05
C THR A 60 -67.19 -48.09 -44.51
N LEU A 61 -67.34 -49.10 -43.66
CA LEU A 61 -66.98 -50.48 -43.93
C LEU A 61 -68.25 -51.34 -43.84
N THR A 62 -68.40 -52.29 -44.75
CA THR A 62 -69.48 -53.28 -44.68
C THR A 62 -68.91 -54.59 -44.15
N VAL A 63 -69.47 -55.10 -43.06
CA VAL A 63 -69.05 -56.35 -42.41
C VAL A 63 -70.24 -57.29 -42.25
N LYS A 64 -70.00 -58.61 -42.30
CA LYS A 64 -71.03 -59.60 -42.00
C LYS A 64 -71.17 -59.72 -40.48
N ALA A 65 -72.29 -59.28 -39.93
CA ALA A 65 -72.53 -59.36 -38.49
C ALA A 65 -73.02 -60.77 -38.07
N PRO A 66 -72.66 -61.27 -36.88
CA PRO A 66 -71.75 -60.65 -35.91
C PRO A 66 -70.27 -60.77 -36.32
N ALA A 67 -69.50 -59.68 -36.18
CA ALA A 67 -68.06 -59.64 -36.45
C ALA A 67 -67.29 -59.06 -35.24
N THR A 68 -66.01 -59.39 -35.11
CA THR A 68 -65.11 -58.76 -34.14
C THR A 68 -64.10 -57.90 -34.88
N LEU A 69 -64.01 -56.63 -34.53
CA LEU A 69 -63.02 -55.69 -35.07
C LEU A 69 -61.95 -55.42 -34.01
N THR A 70 -60.69 -55.44 -34.41
CA THR A 70 -59.57 -55.00 -33.56
C THR A 70 -59.29 -53.54 -33.87
N LEU A 71 -59.46 -52.68 -32.88
CA LEU A 71 -59.19 -51.24 -32.96
C LEU A 71 -57.85 -50.96 -32.29
N ASP A 72 -56.88 -50.51 -33.07
CA ASP A 72 -55.62 -49.98 -32.56
C ASP A 72 -55.54 -48.49 -32.92
N ALA A 73 -55.49 -47.67 -31.86
CA ALA A 73 -55.44 -46.22 -31.94
C ALA A 73 -54.05 -45.70 -31.54
N SER A 74 -53.00 -46.36 -32.03
CA SER A 74 -51.63 -45.87 -31.96
C SER A 74 -51.51 -44.51 -32.65
N ALA A 75 -51.32 -43.46 -31.85
CA ALA A 75 -51.17 -42.10 -32.35
C ALA A 75 -49.80 -41.90 -33.02
N PRO A 76 -49.70 -41.12 -34.11
CA PRO A 76 -48.41 -40.74 -34.69
C PRO A 76 -47.64 -39.81 -33.76
N LYS A 77 -46.32 -39.69 -34.00
CA LYS A 77 -45.40 -38.91 -33.17
C LYS A 77 -45.90 -37.46 -32.98
N GLY A 78 -46.06 -37.04 -31.72
CA GLY A 78 -46.57 -35.72 -31.34
C GLY A 78 -48.08 -35.65 -31.12
N TRP A 79 -48.79 -36.77 -31.26
CA TRP A 79 -50.22 -36.90 -30.97
C TRP A 79 -50.45 -37.98 -29.91
N ARG A 80 -51.55 -37.87 -29.17
CA ARG A 80 -52.05 -38.91 -28.27
C ARG A 80 -53.54 -39.12 -28.48
N LEU A 81 -54.03 -40.33 -28.22
CA LEU A 81 -55.45 -40.62 -28.20
C LEU A 81 -56.09 -39.88 -27.01
N LYS A 82 -57.02 -38.97 -27.30
CA LYS A 82 -57.82 -38.25 -26.32
C LYS A 82 -59.02 -39.07 -25.88
N ALA A 83 -59.74 -39.63 -26.86
CA ALA A 83 -60.93 -40.43 -26.62
C ALA A 83 -61.19 -41.38 -27.78
N LEU A 84 -61.76 -42.55 -27.48
CA LEU A 84 -62.31 -43.48 -28.46
C LEU A 84 -63.75 -43.79 -28.05
N LEU A 85 -64.69 -43.63 -28.96
CA LEU A 85 -66.11 -43.88 -28.75
C LEU A 85 -66.60 -44.97 -29.71
N VAL A 86 -67.43 -45.87 -29.21
CA VAL A 86 -68.17 -46.85 -30.02
C VAL A 86 -69.66 -46.63 -29.74
N ASN A 87 -70.43 -46.30 -30.77
CA ASN A 87 -71.84 -45.91 -30.68
C ASN A 87 -72.09 -44.82 -29.62
N GLY A 88 -71.20 -43.83 -29.55
CA GLY A 88 -71.27 -42.72 -28.60
C GLY A 88 -70.82 -43.05 -27.16
N SER A 89 -70.44 -44.30 -26.86
CA SER A 89 -69.95 -44.71 -25.53
C SER A 89 -68.42 -44.84 -25.50
N PRO A 90 -67.72 -44.40 -24.44
CA PRO A 90 -66.28 -44.58 -24.31
C PRO A 90 -65.84 -46.04 -24.44
N ALA A 91 -64.80 -46.28 -25.23
CA ALA A 91 -64.21 -47.58 -25.46
C ALA A 91 -62.68 -47.51 -25.30
N LEU A 92 -62.08 -48.64 -24.91
CA LEU A 92 -60.63 -48.81 -24.92
C LEU A 92 -60.18 -49.40 -26.27
N PRO A 93 -58.96 -49.09 -26.74
CA PRO A 93 -58.37 -49.81 -27.87
C PRO A 93 -58.36 -51.32 -27.62
N GLY A 94 -58.69 -52.11 -28.64
CA GLY A 94 -58.81 -53.56 -28.56
C GLY A 94 -59.94 -54.16 -29.37
N ALA A 95 -60.36 -55.37 -29.01
CA ALA A 95 -61.41 -56.11 -29.71
C ALA A 95 -62.81 -55.55 -29.39
N THR A 96 -63.52 -55.08 -30.41
CA THR A 96 -64.88 -54.55 -30.35
C THR A 96 -65.82 -55.46 -31.14
N ARG A 97 -66.91 -55.92 -30.52
CA ARG A 97 -67.92 -56.77 -31.16
C ARG A 97 -68.92 -55.90 -31.93
N VAL A 98 -69.11 -56.19 -33.21
CA VAL A 98 -70.08 -55.56 -34.11
C VAL A 98 -71.23 -56.52 -34.34
N SER A 99 -72.40 -56.22 -33.77
CA SER A 99 -73.63 -57.00 -33.94
C SER A 99 -74.65 -56.36 -34.89
N GLY A 100 -74.39 -55.13 -35.34
CA GLY A 100 -75.24 -54.34 -36.23
C GLY A 100 -74.52 -53.05 -36.66
N ASN A 101 -75.25 -52.08 -37.23
CA ASN A 101 -74.65 -50.81 -37.64
C ASN A 101 -73.93 -50.15 -36.45
N THR A 102 -72.67 -49.79 -36.64
CA THR A 102 -71.79 -49.32 -35.55
C THR A 102 -71.05 -48.07 -35.98
N THR A 103 -70.97 -47.06 -35.12
CA THR A 103 -70.16 -45.86 -35.33
C THR A 103 -68.96 -45.90 -34.41
N ILE A 104 -67.76 -45.66 -34.94
CA ILE A 104 -66.51 -45.60 -34.17
C ILE A 104 -65.92 -44.21 -34.35
N GLU A 105 -65.71 -43.48 -33.26
CA GLU A 105 -65.17 -42.13 -33.28
C GLU A 105 -63.87 -42.08 -32.48
N ALA A 106 -62.76 -41.70 -33.11
CA ALA A 106 -61.47 -41.56 -32.46
C ALA A 106 -61.02 -40.09 -32.47
N PHE A 107 -60.71 -39.56 -31.30
CA PHE A 107 -60.27 -38.19 -31.11
C PHE A 107 -58.81 -38.20 -30.67
N PHE A 108 -57.95 -37.51 -31.41
CA PHE A 108 -56.55 -37.32 -31.06
C PHE A 108 -56.27 -35.85 -30.78
N GLU A 109 -55.33 -35.60 -29.88
CA GLU A 109 -54.84 -34.26 -29.56
C GLU A 109 -53.31 -34.23 -29.56
N ARG A 110 -52.72 -33.03 -29.68
CA ARG A 110 -51.26 -32.90 -29.60
C ARG A 110 -50.77 -33.28 -28.21
N SER A 111 -49.62 -33.94 -28.17
CA SER A 111 -48.91 -34.19 -26.92
C SER A 111 -48.39 -32.88 -26.35
N GLU A 112 -48.51 -32.69 -25.05
CA GLU A 112 -48.01 -31.52 -24.34
C GLU A 112 -46.83 -31.91 -23.44
N ALA A 113 -45.91 -30.97 -23.25
CA ALA A 113 -44.78 -31.09 -22.34
C ALA A 113 -44.58 -29.81 -21.53
N ALA A 114 -44.03 -29.95 -20.33
CA ALA A 114 -43.65 -28.86 -19.46
C ALA A 114 -42.26 -28.30 -19.83
N LEU A 115 -42.17 -26.98 -19.94
CA LEU A 115 -40.93 -26.24 -20.05
C LEU A 115 -40.70 -25.40 -18.80
N ILE A 116 -39.72 -25.79 -18.00
CA ILE A 116 -39.37 -25.12 -16.75
C ILE A 116 -38.17 -24.21 -17.02
N LEU A 117 -38.36 -22.91 -16.83
CA LEU A 117 -37.34 -21.88 -16.99
C LEU A 117 -36.85 -21.45 -15.61
N ARG A 118 -35.53 -21.48 -15.41
CA ARG A 118 -34.88 -21.03 -14.18
C ARG A 118 -33.82 -20.00 -14.49
N VAL A 119 -33.94 -18.83 -13.89
CA VAL A 119 -33.00 -17.72 -14.02
C VAL A 119 -32.32 -17.48 -12.68
N ARG A 120 -30.99 -17.58 -12.67
CA ARG A 120 -30.13 -17.37 -11.51
C ARG A 120 -29.27 -16.13 -11.75
N GLY A 121 -29.65 -15.04 -11.09
CA GLY A 121 -28.99 -13.73 -11.19
C GLY A 121 -29.78 -12.74 -12.06
N PRO A 122 -29.31 -11.47 -12.15
CA PRO A 122 -30.03 -10.40 -12.83
C PRO A 122 -29.99 -10.53 -14.36
N GLY A 123 -31.09 -11.03 -14.91
CA GLY A 123 -31.30 -11.22 -16.35
C GLY A 123 -32.63 -11.93 -16.62
N ALA A 124 -32.83 -12.35 -17.87
CA ALA A 124 -33.99 -13.12 -18.30
C ALA A 124 -33.60 -14.15 -19.37
N LEU A 125 -34.36 -15.23 -19.46
CA LEU A 125 -34.34 -16.15 -20.60
C LEU A 125 -35.28 -15.61 -21.68
N VAL A 126 -34.85 -15.58 -22.93
CA VAL A 126 -35.67 -15.14 -24.06
C VAL A 126 -36.05 -16.37 -24.86
N ILE A 127 -37.33 -16.75 -24.84
CA ILE A 127 -37.86 -17.90 -25.57
C ILE A 127 -38.75 -17.36 -26.69
N ASN A 128 -38.39 -17.66 -27.94
CA ASN A 128 -39.10 -17.17 -29.14
C ASN A 128 -39.36 -15.66 -29.15
N GLY A 129 -38.40 -14.87 -28.65
CA GLY A 129 -38.47 -13.41 -28.57
C GLY A 129 -39.18 -12.86 -27.33
N THR A 130 -39.78 -13.70 -26.49
CA THR A 130 -40.41 -13.27 -25.24
C THR A 130 -39.48 -13.52 -24.05
N SER A 131 -39.31 -12.50 -23.21
CA SER A 131 -38.46 -12.56 -22.01
C SER A 131 -39.21 -13.17 -20.82
N TYR A 132 -38.56 -14.10 -20.13
CA TYR A 132 -39.06 -14.81 -18.95
C TYR A 132 -38.04 -14.78 -17.81
N GLY A 133 -38.54 -14.63 -16.59
CA GLY A 133 -37.80 -14.94 -15.37
C GLY A 133 -37.89 -16.44 -15.03
N ASN A 134 -38.15 -16.75 -13.76
CA ASN A 134 -38.55 -18.11 -13.38
C ASN A 134 -40.00 -18.34 -13.82
N ALA A 135 -40.23 -19.33 -14.68
CA ALA A 135 -41.54 -19.62 -15.22
C ALA A 135 -41.69 -21.12 -15.54
N THR A 136 -42.93 -21.59 -15.61
CA THR A 136 -43.26 -22.91 -16.17
C THR A 136 -44.26 -22.70 -17.29
N LEU A 137 -43.96 -23.23 -18.47
CA LEU A 137 -44.76 -23.09 -19.68
C LEU A 137 -45.20 -24.48 -20.15
N THR A 138 -46.36 -24.57 -20.79
CA THR A 138 -46.83 -25.80 -21.45
C THR A 138 -46.70 -25.62 -22.95
N LEU A 139 -46.11 -26.60 -23.64
CA LEU A 139 -45.95 -26.56 -25.10
C LEU A 139 -46.40 -27.85 -25.76
N SER A 140 -46.97 -27.74 -26.96
CA SER A 140 -47.21 -28.92 -27.80
C SER A 140 -45.90 -29.45 -28.38
N VAL A 141 -45.62 -30.74 -28.23
CA VAL A 141 -44.39 -31.38 -28.70
C VAL A 141 -44.61 -32.27 -29.94
N PRO A 142 -43.59 -32.41 -30.82
CA PRO A 142 -42.28 -31.76 -30.76
C PRO A 142 -42.32 -30.27 -31.15
N ALA A 143 -41.51 -29.44 -30.49
CA ALA A 143 -41.39 -28.01 -30.77
C ALA A 143 -39.93 -27.60 -31.09
N LEU A 144 -39.76 -26.52 -31.84
CA LEU A 144 -38.49 -25.83 -32.02
C LEU A 144 -38.56 -24.49 -31.28
N LEU A 145 -37.63 -24.25 -30.36
CA LEU A 145 -37.57 -23.02 -29.57
C LEU A 145 -36.27 -22.28 -29.84
N ALA A 146 -36.36 -20.99 -30.13
CA ALA A 146 -35.23 -20.08 -30.11
C ALA A 146 -34.98 -19.63 -28.66
N ILE A 147 -33.85 -20.05 -28.09
CA ILE A 147 -33.45 -19.78 -26.72
C ILE A 147 -32.31 -18.78 -26.74
N ASN A 148 -32.50 -17.64 -26.10
CA ASN A 148 -31.46 -16.65 -25.86
C ASN A 148 -31.46 -16.21 -24.40
N ALA A 149 -30.48 -15.40 -24.01
CA ALA A 149 -30.40 -14.81 -22.67
C ALA A 149 -30.26 -13.29 -22.79
N SER A 150 -30.98 -12.56 -21.94
CA SER A 150 -30.93 -11.11 -21.85
C SER A 150 -30.40 -10.72 -20.47
N PRO A 151 -29.08 -10.50 -20.33
CA PRO A 151 -28.51 -10.04 -19.06
C PRO A 151 -28.94 -8.58 -18.76
N GLN A 152 -29.10 -8.24 -17.47
CA GLN A 152 -29.22 -6.83 -17.07
C GLN A 152 -27.88 -6.09 -17.26
N PRO A 153 -27.88 -4.74 -17.35
CA PRO A 153 -26.65 -3.96 -17.47
C PRO A 153 -25.61 -4.31 -16.39
N GLY A 154 -24.36 -4.53 -16.82
CA GLY A 154 -23.26 -4.94 -15.94
C GLY A 154 -23.18 -6.44 -15.63
N TRP A 155 -24.09 -7.26 -16.18
CA TRP A 155 -24.06 -8.72 -16.06
C TRP A 155 -23.80 -9.38 -17.42
N LYS A 156 -23.30 -10.60 -17.40
CA LYS A 156 -23.17 -11.47 -18.58
C LYS A 156 -23.70 -12.87 -18.31
N LEU A 157 -24.14 -13.55 -19.36
CA LEU A 157 -24.47 -14.97 -19.29
C LEU A 157 -23.18 -15.76 -18.96
N LYS A 158 -23.15 -16.40 -17.79
CA LYS A 158 -22.06 -17.28 -17.36
C LYS A 158 -22.23 -18.68 -17.95
N THR A 159 -23.44 -19.22 -17.92
CA THR A 159 -23.75 -20.57 -18.39
C THR A 159 -25.23 -20.70 -18.67
N LEU A 160 -25.56 -21.45 -19.72
CA LEU A 160 -26.90 -21.91 -20.04
C LEU A 160 -26.91 -23.44 -20.01
N LEU A 161 -27.89 -24.03 -19.33
CA LEU A 161 -28.10 -25.47 -19.25
C LEU A 161 -29.47 -25.82 -19.86
N ILE A 162 -29.52 -26.92 -20.62
CA ILE A 162 -30.77 -27.55 -21.06
C ILE A 162 -30.73 -28.99 -20.55
N ASN A 163 -31.67 -29.37 -19.69
CA ASN A 163 -31.71 -30.66 -18.99
C ASN A 163 -30.37 -31.01 -18.32
N GLY A 164 -29.77 -30.03 -17.65
CA GLY A 164 -28.48 -30.17 -16.95
C GLY A 164 -27.23 -30.14 -17.85
N SER A 165 -27.39 -30.19 -19.17
CA SER A 165 -26.27 -30.15 -20.12
C SER A 165 -25.97 -28.73 -20.59
N ARG A 166 -24.70 -28.35 -20.69
CA ARG A 166 -24.30 -27.01 -21.19
C ARG A 166 -24.76 -26.82 -22.63
N ALA A 167 -25.40 -25.69 -22.89
CA ALA A 167 -25.85 -25.27 -24.20
C ALA A 167 -25.38 -23.84 -24.50
N GLN A 168 -25.37 -23.48 -25.78
CA GLN A 168 -25.23 -22.09 -26.22
C GLN A 168 -26.61 -21.54 -26.61
N PRO A 169 -26.81 -20.21 -26.57
CA PRO A 169 -27.97 -19.57 -27.18
C PRO A 169 -28.15 -20.01 -28.63
N GLY A 170 -29.38 -20.32 -29.04
CA GLY A 170 -29.68 -20.86 -30.36
C GLY A 170 -31.03 -21.56 -30.43
N VAL A 171 -31.23 -22.39 -31.45
CA VAL A 171 -32.48 -23.15 -31.63
C VAL A 171 -32.32 -24.55 -31.03
N ALA A 172 -33.26 -24.93 -30.14
CA ALA A 172 -33.31 -26.27 -29.56
C ALA A 172 -34.62 -26.98 -29.92
N ARG A 173 -34.52 -28.30 -30.19
CA ARG A 173 -35.67 -29.16 -30.41
C ARG A 173 -36.13 -29.79 -29.10
N ILE A 174 -37.38 -29.52 -28.73
CA ILE A 174 -38.01 -30.06 -27.52
C ILE A 174 -38.94 -31.19 -27.91
N ALA A 175 -38.73 -32.37 -27.33
CA ALA A 175 -39.51 -33.57 -27.61
C ALA A 175 -40.34 -34.06 -26.41
N GLY A 176 -40.14 -33.48 -25.23
CA GLY A 176 -40.78 -33.81 -23.96
C GLY A 176 -40.40 -32.80 -22.89
N ASP A 177 -40.66 -33.11 -21.63
CA ASP A 177 -40.41 -32.20 -20.52
C ASP A 177 -38.96 -31.72 -20.50
N THR A 178 -38.77 -30.41 -20.36
CA THR A 178 -37.45 -29.77 -20.47
C THR A 178 -37.26 -28.70 -19.41
N VAL A 179 -36.07 -28.67 -18.82
CA VAL A 179 -35.62 -27.62 -17.91
C VAL A 179 -34.53 -26.79 -18.58
N ILE A 180 -34.71 -25.47 -18.64
CA ILE A 180 -33.68 -24.52 -19.11
C ILE A 180 -33.24 -23.66 -17.95
N GLU A 181 -31.93 -23.63 -17.67
CA GLU A 181 -31.36 -22.84 -16.58
C GLU A 181 -30.33 -21.84 -17.11
N ALA A 182 -30.51 -20.56 -16.83
CA ALA A 182 -29.55 -19.51 -17.14
C ALA A 182 -28.91 -18.95 -15.86
N PHE A 183 -27.58 -18.88 -15.87
CA PHE A 183 -26.78 -18.31 -14.78
C PHE A 183 -26.10 -17.04 -15.26
N PHE A 184 -26.33 -15.93 -14.56
CA PHE A 184 -25.72 -14.64 -14.84
C PHE A 184 -24.63 -14.32 -13.82
N ALA A 185 -23.53 -13.74 -14.27
CA ALA A 185 -22.44 -13.28 -13.41
C ALA A 185 -22.13 -11.80 -13.66
N TRP A 186 -21.76 -11.09 -12.60
CA TRP A 186 -21.37 -9.69 -12.69
C TRP A 186 -20.12 -9.57 -13.58
N SER A 187 -20.16 -8.61 -14.49
CA SER A 187 -19.06 -8.25 -15.38
C SER A 187 -18.88 -6.73 -15.44
N GLY A 188 -19.08 -6.05 -14.31
CA GLY A 188 -18.95 -4.59 -14.22
C GLY A 188 -17.57 -4.05 -14.62
N PRO A 189 -17.42 -2.72 -14.63
CA PRO A 189 -16.19 -2.07 -15.08
C PRO A 189 -14.97 -2.57 -14.30
N VAL A 190 -13.91 -2.85 -15.06
CA VAL A 190 -12.59 -3.21 -14.54
C VAL A 190 -11.75 -1.95 -14.45
N VAL A 191 -11.20 -1.67 -13.26
CA VAL A 191 -10.20 -0.63 -13.07
C VAL A 191 -8.83 -1.28 -12.98
N THR A 192 -7.95 -0.97 -13.92
CA THR A 192 -6.56 -1.45 -13.93
C THR A 192 -5.67 -0.37 -13.33
N LEU A 193 -4.95 -0.70 -12.27
CA LEU A 193 -4.00 0.18 -11.61
C LEU A 193 -2.58 -0.18 -12.05
N ARG A 194 -1.81 0.82 -12.48
CA ARG A 194 -0.38 0.66 -12.78
C ARG A 194 0.43 1.68 -12.03
N VAL A 195 1.46 1.21 -11.35
CA VAL A 195 2.36 2.02 -10.53
C VAL A 195 3.79 1.81 -11.02
N TYR A 196 4.43 2.91 -11.40
CA TYR A 196 5.80 2.94 -11.88
C TYR A 196 6.68 3.72 -10.89
N GLY A 197 7.51 3.00 -10.13
CA GLY A 197 8.37 3.52 -9.06
C GLY A 197 7.94 3.03 -7.66
N PRO A 198 8.65 3.42 -6.59
CA PRO A 198 8.49 2.86 -5.24
C PRO A 198 7.34 3.47 -4.42
N GLY A 199 6.34 4.03 -5.08
CA GLY A 199 5.11 4.55 -4.45
C GLY A 199 3.96 3.55 -4.53
N TYR A 200 2.77 3.99 -4.12
CA TYR A 200 1.51 3.27 -4.33
C TYR A 200 0.34 4.24 -4.51
N LEU A 201 -0.70 3.76 -5.17
CA LEU A 201 -1.96 4.48 -5.31
C LEU A 201 -2.84 4.25 -4.09
N LEU A 202 -3.50 5.29 -3.61
CA LEU A 202 -4.53 5.23 -2.59
C LEU A 202 -5.88 5.31 -3.29
N VAL A 203 -6.62 4.20 -3.33
CA VAL A 203 -7.98 4.15 -3.88
C VAL A 203 -8.96 4.01 -2.72
N ASN A 204 -9.78 5.04 -2.51
CA ASN A 204 -10.67 5.16 -1.34
C ASN A 204 -9.94 4.93 -0.01
N GLY A 205 -8.72 5.45 0.11
CA GLY A 205 -7.88 5.32 1.31
C GLY A 205 -7.12 4.00 1.45
N SER A 206 -7.40 3.00 0.62
CA SER A 206 -6.66 1.73 0.61
C SER A 206 -5.49 1.77 -0.36
N GLY A 207 -4.33 1.22 0.02
CA GLY A 207 -3.11 1.26 -0.80
C GLY A 207 -3.03 0.12 -1.81
N TYR A 208 -2.64 0.44 -3.05
CA TYR A 208 -2.53 -0.49 -4.17
C TYR A 208 -1.27 -0.24 -5.00
N GLY A 209 -0.59 -1.32 -5.41
CA GLY A 209 0.46 -1.30 -6.43
C GLY A 209 -0.12 -1.53 -7.83
N ASN A 210 0.47 -2.47 -8.57
CA ASN A 210 -0.14 -2.98 -9.80
C ASN A 210 -1.26 -3.96 -9.46
N ASP A 211 -2.50 -3.62 -9.81
CA ASP A 211 -3.67 -4.41 -9.43
C ASP A 211 -4.85 -4.19 -10.39
N THR A 212 -5.91 -4.99 -10.24
CA THR A 212 -7.17 -4.87 -10.96
C THR A 212 -8.35 -4.95 -10.01
N LEU A 213 -9.20 -3.92 -10.05
CA LEU A 213 -10.39 -3.80 -9.21
C LEU A 213 -11.66 -3.99 -10.04
N LEU A 214 -12.60 -4.79 -9.52
CA LEU A 214 -13.93 -4.94 -10.10
C LEU A 214 -14.91 -4.06 -9.34
N LEU A 215 -15.56 -3.13 -10.05
CA LEU A 215 -16.46 -2.17 -9.43
C LEU A 215 -17.90 -2.36 -9.90
N ARG A 216 -18.83 -1.78 -9.12
CA ARG A 216 -20.19 -1.53 -9.60
C ARG A 216 -20.16 -0.32 -10.55
N GLY A 217 -20.92 -0.38 -11.64
CA GLY A 217 -20.96 0.70 -12.63
C GLY A 217 -21.41 2.02 -12.00
N GLY A 218 -20.73 3.13 -12.36
CA GLY A 218 -21.00 4.45 -11.82
C GLY A 218 -20.30 4.75 -10.48
N ALA A 219 -19.39 3.89 -10.03
CA ALA A 219 -18.60 4.13 -8.82
C ALA A 219 -17.75 5.40 -8.95
N LEU A 220 -17.74 6.20 -7.88
CA LEU A 220 -16.84 7.34 -7.71
C LEU A 220 -15.67 6.87 -6.84
N LEU A 221 -14.45 7.01 -7.34
CA LEU A 221 -13.22 6.63 -6.64
C LEU A 221 -12.47 7.87 -6.20
N SER A 222 -12.07 7.95 -4.93
CA SER A 222 -11.07 8.89 -4.46
C SER A 222 -9.68 8.31 -4.74
N ILE A 223 -8.89 9.00 -5.57
CA ILE A 223 -7.54 8.59 -5.98
C ILE A 223 -6.53 9.56 -5.39
N ASN A 224 -5.60 9.04 -4.62
CA ASN A 224 -4.42 9.77 -4.15
C ASN A 224 -3.16 8.92 -4.37
N ALA A 225 -1.99 9.47 -4.06
CA ALA A 225 -0.73 8.76 -4.14
C ALA A 225 0.03 8.89 -2.81
N SER A 226 0.79 7.85 -2.48
CA SER A 226 1.68 7.85 -1.33
C SER A 226 3.08 7.46 -1.78
N THR A 227 4.09 8.15 -1.24
CA THR A 227 5.49 7.97 -1.63
C THR A 227 6.43 7.86 -0.42
N PRO A 228 7.56 7.15 -0.57
CA PRO A 228 8.70 7.30 0.32
C PRO A 228 9.27 8.73 0.28
N ARG A 229 10.00 9.13 1.34
CA ARG A 229 10.46 10.52 1.54
C ARG A 229 11.29 11.09 0.38
N SER A 230 12.11 10.28 -0.30
CA SER A 230 12.96 10.72 -1.42
C SER A 230 12.25 10.70 -2.79
N TRP A 231 10.93 10.51 -2.83
CA TRP A 231 10.15 10.35 -4.06
C TRP A 231 8.89 11.21 -4.04
N ARG A 232 8.44 11.60 -5.23
CA ARG A 232 7.19 12.34 -5.42
C ARG A 232 6.37 11.78 -6.58
N LEU A 233 5.07 12.04 -6.57
CA LEU A 233 4.21 11.77 -7.71
C LEU A 233 4.62 12.72 -8.84
N LYS A 234 5.07 12.13 -9.95
CA LYS A 234 5.43 12.86 -11.19
C LYS A 234 4.20 13.12 -12.04
N ALA A 235 3.40 12.07 -12.25
CA ALA A 235 2.23 12.11 -13.11
C ALA A 235 1.20 11.07 -12.65
N LEU A 236 -0.07 11.43 -12.80
CA LEU A 236 -1.20 10.53 -12.66
C LEU A 236 -2.01 10.61 -13.95
N LEU A 237 -2.27 9.46 -14.57
CA LEU A 237 -3.05 9.36 -15.81
C LEU A 237 -4.31 8.56 -15.53
N VAL A 238 -5.44 8.99 -16.09
CA VAL A 238 -6.67 8.21 -16.15
C VAL A 238 -7.01 8.03 -17.63
N ASN A 239 -7.03 6.78 -18.09
CA ASN A 239 -7.21 6.42 -19.49
C ASN A 239 -6.23 7.16 -20.42
N GLY A 240 -4.97 7.25 -20.00
CA GLY A 240 -3.90 7.94 -20.73
C GLY A 240 -3.94 9.48 -20.65
N SER A 241 -4.97 10.07 -20.04
CA SER A 241 -5.09 11.53 -19.90
C SER A 241 -4.53 12.00 -18.54
N PRO A 242 -3.66 13.04 -18.49
CA PRO A 242 -3.15 13.58 -17.23
C PRO A 242 -4.26 14.10 -16.32
N THR A 243 -4.14 13.81 -15.04
CA THR A 243 -5.04 14.31 -13.99
C THR A 243 -4.27 14.57 -12.70
N SER A 244 -4.91 15.27 -11.77
CA SER A 244 -4.43 15.45 -10.40
C SER A 244 -5.10 14.44 -9.46
N PRO A 245 -4.50 14.14 -8.29
CA PRO A 245 -5.18 13.43 -7.21
C PRO A 245 -6.55 14.04 -6.91
N GLY A 246 -7.58 13.20 -6.74
CA GLY A 246 -8.96 13.64 -6.61
C GLY A 246 -9.97 12.53 -6.93
N GLU A 247 -11.20 12.93 -7.21
CA GLU A 247 -12.28 11.98 -7.52
C GLU A 247 -12.32 11.62 -9.00
N VAL A 248 -12.43 10.32 -9.29
CA VAL A 248 -12.53 9.75 -10.63
C VAL A 248 -13.83 8.96 -10.74
N ARG A 249 -14.70 9.37 -11.65
CA ARG A 249 -15.95 8.65 -11.95
C ARG A 249 -15.69 7.51 -12.93
N VAL A 250 -16.03 6.29 -12.54
CA VAL A 250 -15.84 5.08 -13.36
C VAL A 250 -17.14 4.74 -14.08
N SER A 251 -17.21 5.06 -15.36
CA SER A 251 -18.35 4.74 -16.24
C SER A 251 -18.15 3.45 -17.06
N GLY A 252 -16.90 2.99 -17.22
CA GLY A 252 -16.53 1.81 -17.99
C GLY A 252 -15.18 1.27 -17.53
N ASN A 253 -14.53 0.44 -18.36
CA ASN A 253 -13.17 0.00 -18.06
C ASN A 253 -12.23 1.21 -17.99
N THR A 254 -11.49 1.32 -16.90
CA THR A 254 -10.62 2.47 -16.63
C THR A 254 -9.21 1.99 -16.32
N THR A 255 -8.21 2.66 -16.87
CA THR A 255 -6.81 2.46 -16.47
C THR A 255 -6.35 3.69 -15.70
N ILE A 256 -5.76 3.48 -14.53
CA ILE A 256 -5.17 4.54 -13.71
C ILE A 256 -3.69 4.24 -13.57
N GLU A 257 -2.85 5.16 -14.02
CA GLU A 257 -1.40 5.00 -14.02
C GLU A 257 -0.75 6.09 -13.17
N ALA A 258 0.08 5.70 -12.20
CA ALA A 258 0.86 6.60 -11.38
C ALA A 258 2.35 6.42 -11.66
N PHE A 259 3.02 7.54 -11.94
CA PHE A 259 4.45 7.60 -12.18
C PHE A 259 5.11 8.36 -11.05
N PHE A 260 6.12 7.75 -10.44
CA PHE A 260 6.89 8.33 -9.36
C PHE A 260 8.30 8.66 -9.82
N GLU A 261 8.85 9.77 -9.35
CA GLU A 261 10.24 10.14 -9.62
C GLU A 261 11.00 10.47 -8.33
N GLN A 262 12.29 10.17 -8.34
CA GLN A 262 13.17 10.44 -7.22
C GLN A 262 13.49 11.94 -7.20
N VAL A 263 13.28 12.56 -6.05
CA VAL A 263 13.66 13.96 -5.83
C VAL A 263 15.18 14.00 -5.68
N LYS A 264 15.85 14.84 -6.46
CA LYS A 264 17.29 15.08 -6.35
C LYS A 264 17.56 16.47 -5.77
N VAL A 265 18.61 16.57 -4.97
CA VAL A 265 19.11 17.80 -4.38
C VAL A 265 20.57 18.02 -4.77
N LYS A 266 20.99 19.28 -4.78
CA LYS A 266 22.36 19.67 -5.12
C LYS A 266 23.15 19.95 -3.85
N VAL A 267 24.29 19.27 -3.73
CA VAL A 267 25.23 19.50 -2.63
C VAL A 267 26.50 20.11 -3.21
N LYS A 268 26.73 21.39 -2.93
CA LYS A 268 27.95 22.10 -3.31
C LYS A 268 29.00 21.87 -2.24
N VAL A 269 30.07 21.17 -2.57
CA VAL A 269 31.20 20.89 -1.67
C VAL A 269 32.36 21.83 -1.98
N VAL A 270 32.88 22.51 -0.96
CA VAL A 270 34.03 23.41 -1.01
C VAL A 270 35.09 22.83 -0.07
N PRO A 271 36.13 22.16 -0.59
CA PRO A 271 37.09 21.40 0.24
C PRO A 271 38.06 22.25 1.07
N GLY A 272 38.12 23.57 0.88
CA GLY A 272 39.10 24.43 1.55
C GLY A 272 40.51 24.25 0.97
N GLU A 273 41.54 24.36 1.80
CA GLU A 273 42.95 24.26 1.38
C GLU A 273 43.44 22.81 1.17
N HIS A 274 42.74 21.83 1.74
CA HIS A 274 43.12 20.42 1.67
C HIS A 274 41.99 19.57 1.09
N PRO A 275 42.31 18.49 0.35
CA PRO A 275 41.28 17.62 -0.23
C PRO A 275 40.52 16.90 0.90
N VAL A 276 39.21 16.75 0.75
CA VAL A 276 38.33 16.07 1.73
C VAL A 276 37.69 14.84 1.12
N THR A 277 37.06 13.99 1.94
CA THR A 277 36.31 12.85 1.42
C THR A 277 34.81 12.97 1.66
N ILE A 278 34.02 12.61 0.65
CA ILE A 278 32.55 12.48 0.72
C ILE A 278 32.21 11.05 0.31
N ASN A 279 31.56 10.30 1.19
CA ASN A 279 31.28 8.86 1.00
C ASN A 279 32.54 8.06 0.61
N GLY A 280 33.69 8.42 1.20
CA GLY A 280 34.99 7.80 0.91
C GLY A 280 35.66 8.23 -0.41
N SER A 281 35.02 9.10 -1.21
CA SER A 281 35.59 9.63 -2.46
C SER A 281 36.23 11.00 -2.24
N TRP A 282 37.42 11.20 -2.80
CA TRP A 282 38.17 12.46 -2.67
C TRP A 282 37.53 13.61 -3.47
N VAL A 283 37.48 14.79 -2.84
CA VAL A 283 37.04 16.05 -3.44
C VAL A 283 38.16 17.06 -3.25
N ASN A 284 38.82 17.42 -4.36
CA ASN A 284 40.00 18.30 -4.39
C ASN A 284 39.69 19.72 -4.88
N SER A 285 38.50 19.94 -5.43
CA SER A 285 38.06 21.23 -5.95
C SER A 285 36.56 21.39 -5.75
N THR A 286 36.06 22.63 -5.84
CA THR A 286 34.64 22.90 -5.62
C THR A 286 33.78 22.10 -6.61
N THR A 287 32.94 21.23 -6.08
CA THR A 287 32.15 20.27 -6.87
C THR A 287 30.68 20.33 -6.47
N VAL A 288 29.78 20.13 -7.42
CA VAL A 288 28.34 19.99 -7.16
C VAL A 288 27.93 18.54 -7.36
N LEU A 289 27.47 17.90 -6.30
CA LEU A 289 26.94 16.54 -6.31
C LEU A 289 25.42 16.59 -6.47
N GLU A 290 24.87 15.79 -7.39
CA GLU A 290 23.43 15.53 -7.44
C GLU A 290 23.14 14.21 -6.74
N VAL A 291 22.46 14.29 -5.59
CA VAL A 291 22.13 13.12 -4.77
C VAL A 291 20.62 13.06 -4.53
N PRO A 292 20.04 11.87 -4.29
CA PRO A 292 18.66 11.77 -3.85
C PRO A 292 18.41 12.58 -2.58
N ALA A 293 17.27 13.25 -2.49
CA ALA A 293 16.83 13.89 -1.25
C ALA A 293 16.79 12.87 -0.10
N PHE A 294 17.17 13.30 1.10
CA PHE A 294 17.32 12.48 2.31
C PHE A 294 18.42 11.41 2.21
N SER A 295 19.39 11.57 1.30
CA SER A 295 20.62 10.76 1.34
C SER A 295 21.47 11.16 2.55
N VAL A 296 22.14 10.19 3.15
CA VAL A 296 23.15 10.43 4.18
C VAL A 296 24.52 10.52 3.52
N LEU A 297 25.19 11.64 3.70
CA LEU A 297 26.57 11.85 3.28
C LEU A 297 27.50 11.60 4.46
N VAL A 298 28.51 10.75 4.27
CA VAL A 298 29.61 10.53 5.20
C VAL A 298 30.73 11.48 4.83
N LEU A 299 31.02 12.42 5.71
CA LEU A 299 32.03 13.46 5.55
C LEU A 299 33.28 13.00 6.29
N GLY A 300 34.38 12.81 5.57
CA GLY A 300 35.66 12.40 6.14
C GLY A 300 36.71 13.51 6.09
N PRO A 301 37.83 13.33 6.79
CA PRO A 301 38.81 14.37 7.00
C PRO A 301 39.63 14.61 5.74
N ALA A 302 40.39 15.70 5.74
CA ALA A 302 41.49 15.84 4.81
C ALA A 302 42.71 15.07 5.36
N SER A 303 43.47 14.40 4.49
CA SER A 303 44.74 13.81 4.93
C SER A 303 45.77 14.93 5.13
N VAL A 304 46.00 15.32 6.37
CA VAL A 304 47.11 16.20 6.74
C VAL A 304 48.05 15.42 7.64
N GLU A 305 49.23 15.08 7.13
CA GLU A 305 50.31 14.56 7.97
C GLU A 305 50.81 15.70 8.88
N LEU A 306 50.67 15.54 10.18
CA LEU A 306 51.23 16.45 11.19
C LEU A 306 52.26 15.74 12.06
N ASN A 307 53.04 16.54 12.81
CA ASN A 307 54.06 16.06 13.75
C ASN A 307 53.43 15.53 15.06
N GLU A 308 54.23 14.86 15.88
CA GLU A 308 53.80 14.23 17.15
C GLU A 308 53.20 15.21 18.19
N THR A 309 53.29 16.54 17.98
CA THR A 309 52.85 17.56 18.94
C THR A 309 51.56 18.28 18.55
N CYS A 310 51.09 18.15 17.31
CA CYS A 310 49.90 18.84 16.82
C CYS A 310 48.99 17.91 16.02
N GLU A 311 47.68 17.98 16.29
CA GLU A 311 46.64 17.27 15.55
C GLU A 311 45.83 18.24 14.69
N ALA A 312 45.44 17.81 13.49
CA ALA A 312 44.57 18.57 12.60
C ALA A 312 43.13 18.24 13.00
N VAL A 313 42.41 19.24 13.47
CA VAL A 313 40.98 19.11 13.74
C VAL A 313 40.23 19.58 12.51
N HIS A 314 39.64 18.64 11.80
CA HIS A 314 38.76 18.93 10.67
C HIS A 314 37.37 19.30 11.17
N TYR A 315 36.76 20.26 10.49
CA TYR A 315 35.36 20.62 10.72
C TYR A 315 34.67 20.93 9.40
N TRP A 316 33.35 20.81 9.42
CA TRP A 316 32.49 21.11 8.29
C TRP A 316 31.49 22.18 8.68
N ASN A 317 31.35 23.20 7.85
CA ASN A 317 30.28 24.17 7.97
C ASN A 317 29.24 23.87 6.89
N ALA A 318 28.07 23.38 7.31
CA ALA A 318 26.98 22.99 6.43
C ALA A 318 25.91 24.08 6.41
N SER A 319 25.61 24.64 5.24
CA SER A 319 24.51 25.57 5.03
C SER A 319 23.33 24.87 4.39
N VAL A 320 22.20 24.81 5.09
CA VAL A 320 20.93 24.29 4.58
C VAL A 320 19.92 25.43 4.59
N ALA A 321 19.42 25.83 3.41
CA ALA A 321 18.51 26.97 3.25
C ALA A 321 19.01 28.26 3.95
N GLY A 322 20.33 28.49 3.93
CA GLY A 322 20.98 29.65 4.54
C GLY A 322 21.28 29.54 6.04
N ARG A 323 20.88 28.45 6.71
CA ARG A 323 21.25 28.18 8.11
C ARG A 323 22.52 27.35 8.18
N TRP A 324 23.50 27.84 8.94
CA TRP A 324 24.81 27.20 9.10
C TRP A 324 24.86 26.30 10.34
N THR A 325 25.43 25.11 10.18
CA THR A 325 25.68 24.14 11.26
C THR A 325 27.13 23.70 11.20
N LEU A 326 27.82 23.77 12.33
CA LEU A 326 29.19 23.28 12.48
C LEU A 326 29.17 21.79 12.86
N LEU A 327 29.91 20.97 12.13
CA LEU A 327 30.12 19.55 12.39
C LEU A 327 31.62 19.32 12.61
N HIS A 328 31.98 18.52 13.62
CA HIS A 328 33.38 18.24 13.95
C HIS A 328 33.79 16.83 13.50
N GLY A 329 35.01 16.72 12.95
CA GLY A 329 35.60 15.45 12.55
C GLY A 329 34.80 14.72 11.47
N ASP A 330 34.77 13.40 11.62
CA ASP A 330 33.97 12.51 10.77
C ASP A 330 32.50 12.69 11.10
N ALA A 331 31.74 13.22 10.15
CA ALA A 331 30.34 13.57 10.35
C ALA A 331 29.44 12.86 9.35
N SER A 332 28.21 12.57 9.76
CA SER A 332 27.15 12.10 8.85
C SER A 332 26.10 13.19 8.72
N LEU A 333 25.72 13.53 7.49
CA LEU A 333 24.75 14.57 7.20
C LEU A 333 23.63 14.03 6.30
N GLU A 334 22.39 14.04 6.78
CA GLU A 334 21.21 13.80 5.95
C GLU A 334 20.84 15.08 5.17
N VAL A 335 20.86 15.01 3.84
CA VAL A 335 20.60 16.16 2.96
C VAL A 335 19.19 16.11 2.37
N ALA A 336 18.27 16.88 2.95
CA ALA A 336 16.89 16.97 2.45
C ALA A 336 16.69 18.06 1.37
N ASN A 337 17.58 19.06 1.33
CA ASN A 337 17.52 20.23 0.45
C ASN A 337 18.89 20.53 -0.16
N ASP A 338 18.92 21.49 -1.09
CA ASP A 338 20.17 22.04 -1.59
C ASP A 338 21.04 22.55 -0.44
N THR A 339 22.29 22.07 -0.40
CA THR A 339 23.19 22.22 0.74
C THR A 339 24.56 22.70 0.26
N VAL A 340 25.16 23.63 1.00
CA VAL A 340 26.57 24.00 0.79
C VAL A 340 27.40 23.44 1.94
N LEU A 341 28.42 22.66 1.61
CA LEU A 341 29.40 22.13 2.55
C LEU A 341 30.71 22.86 2.35
N VAL A 342 31.20 23.50 3.41
CA VAL A 342 32.52 24.14 3.43
C VAL A 342 33.36 23.39 4.45
N ALA A 343 34.41 22.74 3.99
CA ALA A 343 35.39 22.13 4.88
C ALA A 343 36.34 23.20 5.41
N GLY A 344 36.68 23.07 6.69
CA GLY A 344 37.70 23.85 7.35
C GLY A 344 38.57 22.94 8.22
N TRP A 345 39.70 23.48 8.64
CA TRP A 345 40.63 22.77 9.51
C TRP A 345 41.20 23.75 10.53
N SER A 346 41.57 23.22 11.69
CA SER A 346 42.24 23.94 12.76
C SER A 346 43.38 23.10 13.31
N LEU A 347 44.46 23.73 13.76
CA LEU A 347 45.56 23.06 14.45
C LEU A 347 45.23 22.99 15.93
N LYS A 348 45.21 21.77 16.48
CA LYS A 348 45.21 21.51 17.91
C LYS A 348 46.60 21.00 18.31
N CYS A 349 47.47 21.92 18.68
CA CYS A 349 48.76 21.56 19.29
C CYS A 349 48.54 21.22 20.76
N HIS A 350 49.21 20.19 21.27
CA HIS A 350 49.15 19.78 22.66
C HIS A 350 50.19 20.58 23.47
N PRO A 351 49.80 21.66 24.16
CA PRO A 351 50.72 22.39 25.02
C PRO A 351 51.25 21.51 26.16
N PRO A 352 52.41 21.86 26.75
CA PRO A 352 52.86 21.26 28.01
C PRO A 352 51.74 21.36 29.06
N ARG A 353 51.50 20.32 29.86
CA ARG A 353 50.47 20.40 30.92
C ARG A 353 50.84 21.42 32.01
N SER A 354 52.13 21.56 32.29
CA SER A 354 52.68 22.46 33.30
C SER A 354 54.17 22.70 33.04
N THR A 355 54.63 23.93 33.24
CA THR A 355 56.05 24.31 33.16
C THR A 355 56.45 25.08 34.41
N LEU A 356 57.56 24.68 35.04
CA LEU A 356 58.16 25.41 36.17
C LEU A 356 59.01 26.56 35.64
N GLY A 357 58.86 27.75 36.22
CA GLY A 357 59.62 28.95 35.90
C GLY A 357 59.60 29.94 37.06
N GLY A 358 59.38 31.22 36.76
CA GLY A 358 59.39 32.27 37.77
C GLY A 358 58.64 33.55 37.39
N VAL A 359 58.49 34.42 38.39
CA VAL A 359 58.04 35.81 38.28
C VAL A 359 58.96 36.70 39.11
N LEU A 360 58.98 38.02 38.85
CA LEU A 360 59.79 38.96 39.61
C LEU A 360 59.02 39.53 40.80
N TYR A 361 59.23 38.99 41.99
CA TYR A 361 58.65 39.49 43.23
C TYR A 361 59.61 40.46 43.94
N ALA A 362 59.18 41.72 44.11
CA ALA A 362 60.03 42.79 44.66
C ALA A 362 61.43 42.88 43.98
N GLY A 363 61.47 42.69 42.66
CA GLY A 363 62.71 42.70 41.87
C GLY A 363 63.57 41.44 41.96
N ARG A 364 63.14 40.41 42.70
CA ARG A 364 63.83 39.10 42.77
C ARG A 364 62.99 38.02 42.10
N GLU A 365 63.66 37.14 41.36
CA GLU A 365 62.99 36.00 40.75
C GLU A 365 62.55 35.00 41.84
N VAL A 366 61.26 34.69 41.86
CA VAL A 366 60.66 33.66 42.72
C VAL A 366 60.02 32.60 41.85
N LYS A 367 60.00 31.35 42.34
CA LYS A 367 59.42 30.23 41.61
C LYS A 367 57.93 30.46 41.35
N ALA A 368 57.52 30.19 40.12
CA ALA A 368 56.14 30.22 39.69
C ALA A 368 55.92 29.11 38.66
N ARG A 369 54.68 28.63 38.56
CA ARG A 369 54.30 27.58 37.61
C ARG A 369 53.27 28.12 36.64
N MET A 370 53.45 27.82 35.35
CA MET A 370 52.45 28.05 34.31
C MET A 370 51.75 26.73 33.98
N VAL A 371 50.42 26.70 34.06
CA VAL A 371 49.59 25.50 33.85
C VAL A 371 48.51 25.76 32.80
N LEU A 372 48.13 24.71 32.07
CA LEU A 372 47.01 24.76 31.13
C LEU A 372 45.67 24.79 31.89
N THR A 373 44.71 25.59 31.41
CA THR A 373 43.39 25.73 32.07
C THR A 373 42.33 24.72 31.61
N VAL A 374 42.27 24.44 30.31
CA VAL A 374 41.26 23.59 29.69
C VAL A 374 41.93 22.76 28.60
N THR A 375 41.62 21.47 28.53
CA THR A 375 42.23 20.52 27.59
C THR A 375 41.59 20.53 26.20
N GLU A 376 40.35 21.02 26.11
CA GLU A 376 39.58 21.07 24.87
C GLU A 376 39.77 22.43 24.19
N PHE A 377 40.05 22.41 22.89
CA PHE A 377 40.22 23.58 22.00
C PHE A 377 41.44 24.47 22.22
N GLN A 378 42.35 24.12 23.12
CA GLN A 378 43.59 24.87 23.31
C GLN A 378 44.68 24.45 22.32
N SER A 379 45.34 25.42 21.72
CA SER A 379 46.42 25.19 20.76
C SER A 379 47.52 26.22 20.92
N GLY A 380 48.68 25.76 21.36
CA GLY A 380 49.86 26.59 21.51
C GLY A 380 50.95 25.96 22.33
N SER A 381 51.95 26.77 22.63
CA SER A 381 53.10 26.39 23.45
C SER A 381 53.57 27.59 24.27
N TRP A 382 54.28 27.29 25.34
CA TRP A 382 55.00 28.30 26.09
C TRP A 382 56.33 27.76 26.60
N ARG A 383 57.27 28.66 26.85
CA ARG A 383 58.54 28.35 27.49
C ARG A 383 59.00 29.46 28.41
N TYR A 384 59.65 29.06 29.50
CA TYR A 384 60.26 30.00 30.42
C TYR A 384 61.65 30.41 29.93
N LYS A 385 61.95 31.71 29.90
CA LYS A 385 63.24 32.26 29.44
C LYS A 385 64.13 32.79 30.56
N GLY A 386 63.69 32.71 31.82
CA GLY A 386 64.39 33.28 32.98
C GLY A 386 63.94 34.71 33.30
N ASN A 387 64.29 35.20 34.49
CA ASN A 387 64.05 36.59 34.92
C ASN A 387 62.56 37.03 34.84
N GLY A 388 61.64 36.10 35.11
CA GLY A 388 60.19 36.33 35.01
C GLY A 388 59.64 36.42 33.60
N VAL A 389 60.44 36.08 32.56
CA VAL A 389 60.04 36.14 31.15
C VAL A 389 59.49 34.81 30.65
N TRP A 390 58.33 34.86 30.03
CA TRP A 390 57.64 33.75 29.38
C TRP A 390 57.41 34.07 27.91
N GLU A 391 57.76 33.15 27.02
CA GLU A 391 57.41 33.23 25.60
C GLU A 391 56.23 32.31 25.33
N ILE A 392 55.20 32.83 24.66
CA ILE A 392 53.94 32.14 24.41
C ILE A 392 53.60 32.26 22.92
N GLU A 393 53.35 31.14 22.27
CA GLU A 393 52.90 31.05 20.88
C GLU A 393 51.54 30.33 20.82
N ALA A 394 50.54 30.99 20.24
CA ALA A 394 49.17 30.53 20.17
C ALA A 394 48.70 30.48 18.70
N PRO A 395 48.97 29.40 17.96
CA PRO A 395 48.42 29.20 16.61
C PRO A 395 46.88 29.08 16.65
N GLY A 396 46.31 28.57 17.74
CA GLY A 396 44.89 28.67 18.05
C GLY A 396 44.65 29.49 19.32
N PHE A 397 43.50 29.30 19.95
CA PHE A 397 43.21 29.95 21.23
C PHE A 397 43.95 29.22 22.36
N LEU A 398 44.60 29.96 23.26
CA LEU A 398 45.35 29.39 24.37
C LEU A 398 45.00 30.14 25.65
N ILE A 399 44.66 29.42 26.72
CA ILE A 399 44.49 30.00 28.05
C ILE A 399 45.43 29.28 29.01
N VAL A 400 46.34 30.05 29.60
CA VAL A 400 47.25 29.55 30.63
C VAL A 400 47.04 30.28 31.95
N LEU A 401 47.31 29.59 33.04
CA LEU A 401 47.35 30.17 34.36
C LEU A 401 48.78 30.25 34.87
N LEU A 402 49.15 31.41 35.38
CA LEU A 402 50.45 31.65 35.99
C LEU A 402 50.27 31.92 37.49
N GLU A 403 50.94 31.10 38.29
CA GLU A 403 50.99 31.25 39.75
C GLU A 403 51.65 32.57 40.15
N THR A 404 51.07 33.26 41.14
CA THR A 404 51.63 34.47 41.74
C THR A 404 51.80 34.30 43.25
N PRO A 405 52.78 34.98 43.88
CA PRO A 405 52.92 35.03 45.33
C PRO A 405 51.68 35.58 46.03
N LYS A 406 51.16 34.95 47.09
CA LYS A 406 49.86 35.32 47.71
C LYS A 406 49.74 36.75 48.24
N ASN A 407 50.85 37.37 48.60
CA ASN A 407 50.89 38.69 49.21
C ASN A 407 51.44 39.70 48.21
N TRP A 408 50.59 40.12 47.26
CA TRP A 408 50.92 41.18 46.33
C TRP A 408 49.95 42.36 46.42
N SER A 409 50.45 43.59 46.28
CA SER A 409 49.67 44.82 46.18
C SER A 409 49.42 45.24 44.72
N LYS A 410 50.34 44.86 43.81
CA LYS A 410 50.25 45.16 42.38
C LYS A 410 50.92 44.06 41.55
N VAL A 411 50.32 43.71 40.41
CA VAL A 411 50.97 42.90 39.37
C VAL A 411 51.09 43.74 38.10
N VAL A 412 52.26 43.71 37.46
CA VAL A 412 52.52 44.38 36.19
C VAL A 412 53.00 43.34 35.19
N VAL A 413 52.30 43.21 34.07
CA VAL A 413 52.69 42.35 32.95
C VAL A 413 53.14 43.23 31.80
N LYS A 414 54.43 43.19 31.52
CA LYS A 414 55.03 43.87 30.36
C LYS A 414 55.13 42.86 29.23
N GLY A 415 54.81 43.23 28.01
CA GLY A 415 54.92 42.32 26.90
C GLY A 415 55.41 42.95 25.61
N LYS A 416 56.00 42.10 24.77
CA LYS A 416 56.55 42.42 23.47
C LYS A 416 56.02 41.39 22.47
N PRO A 417 55.17 41.81 21.52
CA PRO A 417 54.75 40.94 20.42
C PRO A 417 55.96 40.53 19.58
N LEU A 418 56.06 39.24 19.28
CA LEU A 418 57.03 38.67 18.34
C LEU A 418 56.43 38.52 16.93
N ARG A 419 55.10 38.53 16.82
CA ARG A 419 54.34 38.73 15.58
C ARG A 419 53.30 39.83 15.79
N ASN A 420 53.13 40.69 14.79
CA ASN A 420 52.19 41.83 14.80
C ASN A 420 50.77 41.39 14.42
N ALA A 421 50.21 40.41 15.12
CA ALA A 421 48.85 39.96 14.90
C ALA A 421 48.28 39.32 16.17
N GLY A 422 46.99 39.55 16.41
CA GLY A 422 46.22 38.86 17.46
C GLY A 422 45.88 39.73 18.67
N LYS A 423 45.46 39.06 19.74
CA LYS A 423 44.97 39.68 20.99
C LYS A 423 45.56 38.93 22.17
N ILE A 424 45.93 39.65 23.21
CA ILE A 424 46.26 39.09 24.52
C ILE A 424 45.35 39.70 25.58
N GLU A 425 44.95 38.89 26.54
CA GLU A 425 44.17 39.30 27.70
C GLU A 425 44.80 38.72 28.95
N VAL A 426 44.99 39.58 29.95
CA VAL A 426 45.60 39.20 31.24
C VAL A 426 44.67 39.61 32.36
N CYS A 427 44.20 38.61 33.09
CA CYS A 427 43.22 38.76 34.14
C CYS A 427 43.69 38.13 35.45
N VAL A 428 43.19 38.65 36.57
CA VAL A 428 43.39 38.04 37.89
C VAL A 428 42.21 37.13 38.18
N VAL A 429 42.48 35.91 38.64
CA VAL A 429 41.47 34.99 39.19
C VAL A 429 40.94 35.58 40.50
N LEU A 430 39.66 35.90 40.55
CA LEU A 430 38.99 36.49 41.71
C LEU A 430 38.44 35.40 42.64
N GLU A 431 37.74 34.43 42.04
CA GLU A 431 37.13 33.32 42.75
C GLU A 431 37.16 32.06 41.87
N ASN A 432 37.37 30.90 42.52
CA ASN A 432 37.33 29.60 41.87
C ASN A 432 36.10 28.83 42.40
N GLY A 433 34.97 28.98 41.73
CA GLY A 433 33.68 28.42 42.14
C GLY A 433 33.49 26.95 41.73
N PRO A 434 32.40 26.31 42.19
CA PRO A 434 32.15 24.88 41.96
C PRO A 434 31.89 24.49 40.50
N SER A 435 31.46 25.45 39.66
CA SER A 435 31.14 25.23 38.24
C SER A 435 31.82 26.22 37.28
N MET A 436 32.27 27.38 37.77
CA MET A 436 32.95 28.42 36.99
C MET A 436 33.93 29.18 37.87
N TYR A 437 34.97 29.74 37.26
CA TYR A 437 35.83 30.73 37.93
C TYR A 437 35.56 32.12 37.35
N ARG A 438 35.85 33.14 38.15
CA ARG A 438 35.68 34.55 37.74
C ARG A 438 37.04 35.20 37.61
N THR A 439 37.26 35.89 36.51
CA THR A 439 38.46 36.70 36.28
C THR A 439 38.10 38.15 35.98
N LYS A 440 39.04 39.06 36.26
CA LYS A 440 38.94 40.47 35.85
C LYS A 440 40.31 41.00 35.48
N GLY A 441 40.40 41.74 34.38
CA GLY A 441 41.68 42.20 33.86
C GLY A 441 41.60 43.23 32.76
N GLY A 442 42.64 43.23 31.93
CA GLY A 442 42.78 44.08 30.77
C GLY A 442 43.22 43.28 29.55
N SER A 443 42.87 43.76 28.37
CA SER A 443 43.25 43.15 27.09
C SER A 443 43.89 44.16 26.16
N VAL A 444 44.69 43.66 25.22
CA VAL A 444 45.44 44.44 24.21
C VAL A 444 45.27 43.76 22.85
N MET A 445 44.87 44.53 21.84
CA MET A 445 45.01 44.13 20.44
C MET A 445 46.45 44.41 20.00
N LEU A 446 47.13 43.43 19.41
CA LEU A 446 48.56 43.52 19.12
C LEU A 446 48.87 44.09 17.72
N GLU A 447 47.85 44.51 16.97
CA GLU A 447 48.02 45.23 15.70
C GLU A 447 48.77 46.54 15.97
N ASP A 448 49.93 46.71 15.34
CA ASP A 448 50.83 47.88 15.48
C ASP A 448 51.35 48.17 16.91
N VAL A 449 51.20 47.22 17.83
CA VAL A 449 51.75 47.30 19.19
C VAL A 449 53.12 46.64 19.22
N THR A 450 54.14 47.40 19.61
CA THR A 450 55.52 46.89 19.80
C THR A 450 55.85 46.62 21.26
N TYR A 451 55.07 47.22 22.17
CA TYR A 451 55.19 47.08 23.61
C TYR A 451 53.85 47.34 24.29
N PHE A 452 53.53 46.54 25.29
CA PHE A 452 52.40 46.80 26.18
C PHE A 452 52.75 46.54 27.65
N GLU A 453 51.98 47.17 28.52
CA GLU A 453 52.05 47.03 29.96
C GLU A 453 50.62 46.97 30.54
N ILE A 454 50.30 45.88 31.23
CA ILE A 454 49.03 45.68 31.91
C ILE A 454 49.28 45.72 33.41
N THR A 455 48.71 46.70 34.10
CA THR A 455 48.79 46.85 35.55
C THR A 455 47.49 46.39 36.22
N LEU A 456 47.63 45.47 37.17
CA LEU A 456 46.56 44.80 37.90
C LEU A 456 46.74 45.10 39.41
N PRO A 457 46.10 46.15 39.95
CA PRO A 457 46.18 46.48 41.37
C PRO A 457 45.33 45.53 42.23
N ARG A 458 45.70 45.29 43.50
CA ARG A 458 45.03 44.30 44.37
C ARG A 458 43.54 44.57 44.58
N CYS A 459 43.12 45.83 44.52
CA CYS A 459 41.71 46.23 44.58
C CYS A 459 40.85 45.58 43.47
N ILE A 460 41.46 45.05 42.39
CA ILE A 460 40.74 44.33 41.35
C ILE A 460 40.11 43.04 41.88
N MET A 461 40.76 42.37 42.84
CA MET A 461 40.22 41.19 43.54
C MET A 461 38.99 41.52 44.39
N GLN A 462 38.88 42.76 44.85
CA GLN A 462 37.72 43.27 45.59
C GLN A 462 36.64 43.84 44.66
N GLY A 463 36.90 43.87 43.35
CA GLY A 463 36.00 44.48 42.35
C GLY A 463 35.95 46.00 42.40
N THR A 464 36.77 46.67 43.23
CA THR A 464 36.69 48.12 43.51
C THR A 464 37.50 48.99 42.55
N CYS A 465 38.28 48.39 41.65
CA CYS A 465 39.04 49.11 40.63
C CYS A 465 39.21 48.27 39.34
N SER A 466 39.83 48.85 38.31
CA SER A 466 40.03 48.25 36.98
C SER A 466 41.51 48.11 36.65
N ALA A 467 41.82 47.29 35.64
CA ALA A 467 43.17 47.19 35.10
C ALA A 467 43.53 48.44 34.29
N THR A 468 44.81 48.78 34.26
CA THR A 468 45.33 49.83 33.37
C THR A 468 46.16 49.18 32.28
N VAL A 469 45.87 49.51 31.03
CA VAL A 469 46.62 49.04 29.87
C VAL A 469 47.37 50.23 29.28
N THR A 470 48.68 50.10 29.12
CA THR A 470 49.53 51.09 28.47
C THR A 470 50.22 50.45 27.29
N THR A 471 50.22 51.12 26.14
CA THR A 471 50.86 50.66 24.91
C THR A 471 51.76 51.76 24.35
N ASN A 472 52.57 51.45 23.34
CA ASN A 472 53.28 52.47 22.57
C ASN A 472 52.37 53.47 21.84
N LEU A 473 51.06 53.20 21.76
CA LEU A 473 50.06 54.05 21.08
C LEU A 473 49.22 54.90 22.06
N GLY A 474 49.35 54.67 23.38
CA GLY A 474 48.57 55.36 24.40
C GLY A 474 48.14 54.46 25.55
N SER A 475 47.43 55.03 26.53
CA SER A 475 46.93 54.33 27.72
C SER A 475 45.41 54.32 27.76
N TYR A 476 44.81 53.21 28.17
CA TYR A 476 43.37 53.10 28.40
C TYR A 476 43.07 52.20 29.60
N ALA A 477 41.93 52.45 30.25
CA ALA A 477 41.42 51.59 31.32
C ALA A 477 40.61 50.44 30.69
N GLY A 478 41.02 49.20 30.96
CA GLY A 478 40.34 47.98 30.52
C GLY A 478 39.61 47.34 31.69
N GLY A 479 38.38 46.90 31.45
CA GLY A 479 37.55 46.23 32.45
C GLY A 479 36.84 45.04 31.86
N THR A 480 37.58 44.07 31.34
CA THR A 480 37.00 42.80 30.93
C THR A 480 36.86 41.91 32.16
N ALA A 481 35.61 41.58 32.50
CA ALA A 481 35.28 40.59 33.52
C ALA A 481 34.56 39.45 32.82
N HIS A 482 35.09 38.24 32.95
CA HIS A 482 34.56 37.07 32.28
C HIS A 482 34.39 35.93 33.26
N TRP A 483 33.41 35.08 32.97
CA TRP A 483 33.19 33.82 33.65
C TRP A 483 33.73 32.71 32.75
N GLY A 484 34.68 31.94 33.27
CA GLY A 484 35.28 30.80 32.56
C GLY A 484 34.72 29.47 33.06
N PRO A 485 34.70 28.42 32.22
CA PRO A 485 34.34 27.06 32.66
C PRO A 485 35.31 26.60 33.76
N ARG A 486 34.85 25.81 34.73
CA ARG A 486 35.70 25.34 35.84
C ARG A 486 37.02 24.75 35.33
N LEU A 487 38.09 25.16 35.98
CA LEU A 487 39.43 24.63 35.77
C LEU A 487 39.46 23.22 36.38
N GLU A 488 39.76 22.20 35.58
CA GLU A 488 39.88 20.82 36.06
C GLU A 488 41.06 20.64 37.04
N SER A 489 41.97 21.63 37.11
CA SER A 489 43.13 21.62 37.99
C SER A 489 42.79 22.17 39.39
N PRO A 490 42.84 21.33 40.46
CA PRO A 490 42.35 21.68 41.80
C PRO A 490 43.21 22.70 42.58
N ASP A 491 44.32 23.19 42.04
CA ASP A 491 45.28 24.04 42.78
C ASP A 491 45.18 25.54 42.48
N VAL A 492 44.24 25.98 41.63
CA VAL A 492 44.16 27.39 41.21
C VAL A 492 43.56 28.25 42.32
N GLN A 493 44.32 29.25 42.77
CA GLN A 493 43.93 30.13 43.88
C GLN A 493 43.61 31.55 43.38
N PRO A 494 42.72 32.27 44.08
CA PRO A 494 42.56 33.70 43.88
C PRO A 494 43.91 34.44 43.91
N GLY A 495 44.08 35.36 42.97
CA GLY A 495 45.33 36.11 42.78
C GLY A 495 46.24 35.57 41.67
N TRP A 496 46.01 34.34 41.19
CA TRP A 496 46.70 33.82 39.99
C TRP A 496 46.35 34.63 38.75
N LEU A 497 47.25 34.63 37.76
CA LEU A 497 46.99 35.29 36.48
C LEU A 497 46.44 34.30 35.47
N GLU A 498 45.29 34.60 34.89
CA GLU A 498 44.83 34.03 33.65
C GLU A 498 45.39 34.84 32.48
N ILE A 499 46.06 34.18 31.55
CA ILE A 499 46.57 34.77 30.32
C ILE A 499 45.87 34.08 29.16
N GLN A 500 45.00 34.80 28.47
CA GLN A 500 44.33 34.34 27.26
C GLN A 500 45.07 34.92 26.05
N VAL A 501 45.47 34.05 25.14
CA VAL A 501 46.24 34.38 23.95
C VAL A 501 45.43 33.89 22.74
N TYR A 502 45.07 34.82 21.85
CA TYR A 502 44.18 34.53 20.72
C TYR A 502 44.93 33.99 19.50
N PRO A 503 44.24 33.30 18.56
CA PRO A 503 44.87 32.69 17.40
C PRO A 503 45.79 33.64 16.62
N GLY A 504 46.96 33.13 16.23
CA GLY A 504 47.97 33.85 15.46
C GLY A 504 48.93 34.71 16.30
N THR A 505 48.77 34.73 17.63
CA THR A 505 49.58 35.54 18.52
C THR A 505 50.88 34.83 18.91
N HIS A 506 52.01 35.55 18.88
CA HIS A 506 53.29 35.13 19.43
C HIS A 506 53.88 36.30 20.22
N VAL A 507 54.14 36.09 21.52
CA VAL A 507 54.43 37.17 22.46
C VAL A 507 55.40 36.73 23.55
N GLU A 508 56.26 37.65 23.97
CA GLU A 508 57.00 37.53 25.23
C GLU A 508 56.34 38.40 26.28
N ILE A 509 56.14 37.86 27.48
CA ILE A 509 55.67 38.60 28.64
C ILE A 509 56.65 38.49 29.80
N GLN A 510 56.81 39.56 30.56
CA GLN A 510 57.57 39.61 31.80
C GLN A 510 56.64 40.04 32.93
N VAL A 511 56.61 39.24 34.00
CA VAL A 511 55.66 39.43 35.11
C VAL A 511 56.36 39.94 36.35
N PHE A 512 55.95 41.11 36.80
CA PHE A 512 56.41 41.78 38.01
C PHE A 512 55.31 41.76 39.06
N VAL A 513 55.67 41.41 40.28
CA VAL A 513 54.75 41.30 41.42
C VAL A 513 55.32 42.13 42.56
N GLU A 514 54.55 43.11 43.01
CA GLU A 514 54.92 43.97 44.15
C GLU A 514 54.20 43.47 45.41
N PRO A 515 54.89 43.38 46.57
CA PRO A 515 54.35 42.89 47.83
C PRO A 515 53.16 43.68 48.35
#